data_AF-A0A353Y568-F1
#
_entry.id   AF-A0A353Y568-F1
#
_cell.length_a   1.000
_cell.length_b   1.000
_cell.length_c   1.000
_cell.angle_alpha   90.00
_cell.angle_beta   90.00
_cell.angle_gamma   90.00
#
_symmetry.space_group_name_H-M   'P 1'
#
loop_
_entity.id
_entity.type
_entity.pdbx_description
1 polymer ?
#
loop_
_entity_poly.entity_id
_entity_poly.type
_entity_poly.pdbx_seq_one_letter_code
_entity_poly.pdbx_strand_id
1 'polypeptide(L)'
;LPAPVLASLRWPGRPELPGGNLAWSFMVRHSYGEFALFVGELPGEEGGPAQPFEVWANGAEQPRGLGALAKTLSMDLRANDPAWLKLKLDALATVAEERSFEMPFPPHGERRLFPGVVAATAAVVRWRCEQLGVWRARTQPAATPVLDAMFSREEPQTGPSGTLAWAVDIDNPATGEAFTLTLKEVTLPGPDGSVTRPCAVGFSGNYPRALDGLARLLSLDMRVVDPAWIGMKLRKLLNYAEPLGSFMAFVPGLPHGERRQQTWPSTVAYLARLIIHRYAMLGVLDEQGYPLREMGVLESPETVDADEPAAMAGRACPECGNPTVIKKDGCDFCTACGYVGQCG
;
A
#
# COMPACT_ATOMS: atom_id res chain seq x y z
N LEU A 1 10.34 17.35 -14.44
CA LEU A 1 9.03 16.76 -14.06
C LEU A 1 9.25 15.70 -12.98
N PRO A 2 8.43 15.58 -11.91
CA PRO A 2 8.49 14.40 -11.05
C PRO A 2 8.13 13.17 -11.87
N ALA A 3 8.98 12.14 -11.85
CA ALA A 3 8.76 10.91 -12.60
C ALA A 3 7.52 10.15 -12.05
N PRO A 4 6.78 9.39 -12.89
CA PRO A 4 5.69 8.54 -12.44
C PRO A 4 6.13 7.65 -11.28
N VAL A 5 5.36 7.64 -10.18
CA VAL A 5 5.81 6.99 -8.93
C VAL A 5 5.99 5.49 -9.13
N LEU A 6 5.17 4.86 -9.96
CA LEU A 6 5.30 3.44 -10.29
C LEU A 6 6.61 3.12 -11.04
N ALA A 7 7.17 4.08 -11.79
CA ALA A 7 8.49 3.91 -12.40
C ALA A 7 9.63 3.79 -11.36
N SER A 8 9.39 4.19 -10.11
CA SER A 8 10.36 4.07 -9.02
C SER A 8 10.39 2.71 -8.31
N LEU A 9 9.45 1.81 -8.60
CA LEU A 9 9.44 0.47 -7.99
C LEU A 9 10.74 -0.25 -8.32
N ARG A 10 11.49 -0.74 -7.34
CA ARG A 10 12.63 -1.62 -7.62
C ARG A 10 12.16 -2.89 -8.32
N TRP A 11 11.05 -3.46 -7.85
CA TRP A 11 10.39 -4.61 -8.47
C TRP A 11 8.92 -4.31 -8.73
N PRO A 12 8.49 -4.21 -10.01
CA PRO A 12 7.07 -4.03 -10.37
C PRO A 12 6.13 -5.11 -9.80
N GLY A 13 6.60 -6.35 -9.88
CA GLY A 13 5.90 -7.55 -9.43
C GLY A 13 6.61 -8.21 -8.27
N ARG A 14 6.12 -9.40 -7.87
CA ARG A 14 6.94 -10.31 -7.08
C ARG A 14 7.95 -10.95 -8.04
N PRO A 15 9.28 -10.84 -7.81
CA PRO A 15 10.25 -11.46 -8.69
C PRO A 15 10.06 -12.98 -8.80
N GLU A 16 10.33 -13.54 -9.97
CA GLU A 16 10.35 -14.98 -10.17
C GLU A 16 11.64 -15.57 -9.61
N LEU A 17 11.50 -16.56 -8.72
CA LEU A 17 12.63 -17.17 -8.03
C LEU A 17 12.55 -18.69 -8.20
N PRO A 18 13.04 -19.24 -9.33
CA PRO A 18 12.97 -20.68 -9.61
C PRO A 18 13.67 -21.54 -8.56
N GLY A 19 14.73 -21.01 -7.94
CA GLY A 19 15.45 -21.66 -6.83
C GLY A 19 14.78 -21.53 -5.46
N GLY A 20 13.60 -20.90 -5.38
CA GLY A 20 12.93 -20.56 -4.13
C GLY A 20 13.35 -19.21 -3.56
N ASN A 21 12.61 -18.75 -2.56
CA ASN A 21 12.87 -17.50 -1.85
C ASN A 21 13.58 -17.77 -0.51
N LEU A 22 14.72 -17.11 -0.28
CA LEU A 22 15.34 -17.08 1.05
C LEU A 22 14.54 -16.14 1.94
N ALA A 23 14.08 -16.64 3.09
CA ALA A 23 13.33 -15.84 4.05
C ALA A 23 13.86 -16.02 5.47
N TRP A 24 14.08 -14.90 6.15
CA TRP A 24 14.28 -14.89 7.59
C TRP A 24 12.94 -14.98 8.31
N SER A 25 12.82 -15.88 9.27
CA SER A 25 11.59 -16.09 10.04
C SER A 25 11.74 -15.69 11.51
N PHE A 26 10.69 -15.11 12.08
CA PHE A 26 10.61 -14.76 13.50
C PHE A 26 9.23 -15.09 14.08
N MET A 27 9.19 -15.69 15.26
CA MET A 27 7.94 -16.05 15.94
C MET A 27 7.44 -14.88 16.79
N VAL A 28 6.31 -14.29 16.41
CA VAL A 28 5.61 -13.28 17.19
C VAL A 28 4.66 -13.99 18.15
N ARG A 29 4.87 -13.80 19.45
CA ARG A 29 4.05 -14.38 20.51
C ARG A 29 3.31 -13.27 21.24
N HIS A 30 2.00 -13.25 21.12
CA HIS A 30 1.14 -12.30 21.82
C HIS A 30 0.19 -13.04 22.77
N SER A 31 -0.60 -12.29 23.54
CA SER A 31 -1.43 -12.85 24.62
C SER A 31 -2.52 -13.83 24.17
N TYR A 32 -2.77 -13.96 22.87
CA TYR A 32 -3.86 -14.75 22.29
C TYR A 32 -3.43 -15.77 21.25
N GLY A 33 -2.11 -15.90 21.05
CA GLY A 33 -1.58 -16.83 20.09
C GLY A 33 -0.19 -16.47 19.59
N GLU A 34 0.27 -17.26 18.65
CA GLU A 34 1.54 -17.05 17.97
C GLU A 34 1.43 -17.22 16.45
N PHE A 35 2.26 -16.46 15.74
CA PHE A 35 2.39 -16.59 14.30
C PHE A 35 3.83 -16.29 13.88
N ALA A 36 4.23 -16.90 12.77
CA ALA A 36 5.52 -16.68 12.17
C ALA A 36 5.46 -15.51 11.19
N LEU A 37 6.38 -14.57 11.34
CA LEU A 37 6.66 -13.51 10.39
C LEU A 37 7.84 -13.93 9.51
N PHE A 38 7.67 -13.89 8.20
CA PHE A 38 8.73 -14.16 7.24
C PHE A 38 9.09 -12.87 6.51
N VAL A 39 10.38 -12.56 6.42
CA VAL A 39 10.93 -11.47 5.60
C VAL A 39 11.71 -12.10 4.46
N GLY A 40 11.17 -11.98 3.25
CA GLY A 40 11.80 -12.48 2.03
C GLY A 40 12.91 -11.54 1.56
N GLU A 41 14.03 -12.12 1.14
CA GLU A 41 15.26 -11.40 0.84
C GLU A 41 15.79 -11.76 -0.55
N LEU A 42 16.25 -10.75 -1.27
CA LEU A 42 16.95 -10.93 -2.54
C LEU A 42 18.42 -10.56 -2.38
N PRO A 43 19.34 -11.26 -3.06
CA PRO A 43 20.74 -10.85 -3.10
C PRO A 43 20.84 -9.43 -3.64
N GLY A 44 21.69 -8.62 -3.04
CA GLY A 44 21.95 -7.26 -3.52
C GLY A 44 22.64 -7.29 -4.87
N GLU A 45 22.39 -6.26 -5.69
CA GLU A 45 23.13 -6.04 -6.93
C GLU A 45 24.64 -5.93 -6.66
N GLU A 46 25.46 -6.47 -7.56
CA GLU A 46 26.92 -6.38 -7.52
C GLU A 46 27.57 -6.85 -6.20
N GLY A 47 26.96 -7.83 -5.51
CA GLY A 47 27.47 -8.33 -4.23
C GLY A 47 27.15 -7.42 -3.04
N GLY A 48 26.23 -6.47 -3.21
CA GLY A 48 25.68 -5.64 -2.14
C GLY A 48 24.90 -6.45 -1.09
N PRO A 49 24.55 -5.83 0.05
CA PRO A 49 23.79 -6.49 1.10
C PRO A 49 22.42 -6.95 0.57
N ALA A 50 21.93 -8.07 1.11
CA ALA A 50 20.61 -8.57 0.74
C ALA A 50 19.52 -7.54 1.04
N GLN A 51 18.52 -7.48 0.18
CA GLN A 51 17.46 -6.48 0.25
C GLN A 51 16.11 -7.16 0.53
N PRO A 52 15.35 -6.68 1.53
CA PRO A 52 14.03 -7.21 1.81
C PRO A 52 13.06 -6.78 0.70
N PHE A 53 12.21 -7.69 0.24
CA PHE A 53 11.25 -7.40 -0.85
C PHE A 53 9.82 -7.87 -0.56
N GLU A 54 9.62 -8.71 0.45
CA GLU A 54 8.30 -9.14 0.89
C GLU A 54 8.26 -9.51 2.37
N VAL A 55 7.08 -9.42 2.96
CA VAL A 55 6.77 -9.83 4.32
C VAL A 55 5.51 -10.68 4.29
N TRP A 56 5.53 -11.80 5.00
CA TRP A 56 4.39 -12.68 5.18
C TRP A 56 4.13 -12.89 6.67
N ALA A 57 2.87 -12.81 7.07
CA ALA A 57 2.40 -13.34 8.35
C ALA A 57 1.76 -14.71 8.07
N ASN A 58 2.14 -15.72 8.84
CA ASN A 58 1.65 -17.08 8.67
C ASN A 58 1.48 -17.76 10.03
N GLY A 59 0.33 -18.39 10.22
CA GLY A 59 -0.06 -19.03 11.46
C GLY A 59 -1.57 -19.06 11.58
N ALA A 60 -2.11 -20.10 12.21
CA ALA A 60 -3.56 -20.22 12.42
C ALA A 60 -4.10 -19.13 13.37
N GLU A 61 -3.25 -18.63 14.27
CA GLU A 61 -3.61 -17.66 15.30
C GLU A 61 -3.25 -16.21 14.90
N GLN A 62 -2.82 -15.98 13.65
CA GLN A 62 -2.53 -14.61 13.20
C GLN A 62 -3.81 -13.75 13.26
N PRO A 63 -3.74 -12.50 13.75
CA PRO A 63 -4.89 -11.61 13.71
C PRO A 63 -5.40 -11.38 12.28
N ARG A 64 -6.72 -11.42 12.11
CA ARG A 64 -7.36 -11.07 10.83
C ARG A 64 -7.01 -9.64 10.41
N GLY A 65 -6.76 -9.45 9.12
CA GLY A 65 -6.23 -8.21 8.54
C GLY A 65 -4.70 -8.11 8.54
N LEU A 66 -3.98 -8.85 9.39
CA LEU A 66 -2.52 -8.75 9.48
C LEU A 66 -1.82 -9.22 8.19
N GLY A 67 -2.30 -10.28 7.55
CA GLY A 67 -1.77 -10.73 6.27
C GLY A 67 -1.99 -9.72 5.14
N ALA A 68 -3.09 -8.95 5.17
CA ALA A 68 -3.33 -7.87 4.22
C ALA A 68 -2.40 -6.67 4.44
N LEU A 69 -2.12 -6.36 5.72
CA LEU A 69 -1.09 -5.40 6.11
C LEU A 69 0.28 -5.83 5.59
N ALA A 70 0.68 -7.08 5.83
CA ALA A 70 1.95 -7.64 5.35
C ALA A 70 2.05 -7.63 3.82
N LYS A 71 0.95 -7.94 3.11
CA LYS A 71 0.86 -7.85 1.65
C LYS A 71 1.04 -6.41 1.16
N THR A 72 0.42 -5.44 1.82
CA THR A 72 0.57 -4.01 1.49
C THR A 72 2.01 -3.53 1.74
N LEU A 73 2.59 -3.89 2.89
CA LEU A 73 3.97 -3.56 3.25
C LEU A 73 4.99 -4.22 2.31
N SER A 74 4.70 -5.42 1.80
CA SER A 74 5.52 -6.08 0.77
C SER A 74 5.63 -5.24 -0.50
N MET A 75 4.60 -4.49 -0.85
CA MET A 75 4.66 -3.58 -2.00
C MET A 75 5.55 -2.38 -1.70
N ASP A 76 5.55 -1.88 -0.46
CA ASP A 76 6.44 -0.80 -0.02
C ASP A 76 7.91 -1.23 0.03
N LEU A 77 8.19 -2.48 0.41
CA LEU A 77 9.54 -3.05 0.36
C LEU A 77 10.10 -3.17 -1.06
N ARG A 78 9.21 -3.23 -2.05
CA ARG A 78 9.58 -3.24 -3.47
C ARG A 78 9.75 -1.84 -4.05
N ALA A 79 9.40 -0.79 -3.31
CA ALA A 79 9.72 0.57 -3.71
C ALA A 79 11.23 0.82 -3.54
N ASN A 80 11.85 1.54 -4.47
CA ASN A 80 13.23 1.95 -4.31
C ASN A 80 13.35 3.22 -3.43
N ASP A 81 12.69 3.21 -2.26
CA ASP A 81 12.58 4.36 -1.37
C ASP A 81 12.69 3.94 0.11
N PRO A 82 13.91 3.91 0.68
CA PRO A 82 14.12 3.53 2.08
C PRO A 82 13.46 4.50 3.08
N ALA A 83 13.31 5.77 2.73
CA ALA A 83 12.71 6.77 3.62
C ALA A 83 11.19 6.59 3.69
N TRP A 84 10.56 6.23 2.57
CA TRP A 84 9.17 5.81 2.52
C TRP A 84 8.89 4.57 3.38
N LEU A 85 9.72 3.54 3.27
CA LEU A 85 9.61 2.35 4.12
C LEU A 85 9.74 2.71 5.61
N LYS A 86 10.70 3.58 5.94
CA LYS A 86 10.90 4.06 7.32
C LYS A 86 9.66 4.77 7.84
N LEU A 87 9.10 5.71 7.06
CA LEU A 87 7.87 6.43 7.40
C LEU A 87 6.71 5.46 7.68
N LYS A 88 6.55 4.43 6.84
CA LYS A 88 5.50 3.41 6.99
C LYS A 88 5.68 2.61 8.28
N LEU A 89 6.89 2.14 8.57
CA LEU A 89 7.19 1.37 9.79
C LEU A 89 7.07 2.23 11.06
N ASP A 90 7.50 3.49 11.01
CA ASP A 90 7.34 4.45 12.10
C ASP A 90 5.84 4.71 12.38
N ALA A 91 5.03 4.88 11.33
CA ALA A 91 3.59 5.06 11.46
C ALA A 91 2.87 3.81 12.02
N LEU A 92 3.33 2.60 11.67
CA LEU A 92 2.78 1.37 12.24
C LEU A 92 3.19 1.16 13.70
N ALA A 93 4.39 1.61 14.10
CA ALA A 93 4.88 1.48 15.46
C ALA A 93 4.05 2.29 16.48
N THR A 94 3.28 3.29 16.05
CA THR A 94 2.38 4.08 16.89
C THR A 94 0.96 3.52 17.00
N VAL A 95 0.64 2.46 16.24
CA VAL A 95 -0.69 1.83 16.30
C VAL A 95 -0.84 1.12 17.64
N ALA A 96 -1.69 1.67 18.49
CA ALA A 96 -2.06 1.08 19.77
C ALA A 96 -3.34 0.28 19.63
N GLU A 97 -3.30 -0.95 20.12
CA GLU A 97 -4.46 -1.84 20.21
C GLU A 97 -4.99 -1.84 21.64
N GLU A 98 -6.11 -2.52 21.90
CA GLU A 98 -6.75 -2.55 23.21
C GLU A 98 -5.87 -3.14 24.32
N ARG A 99 -4.95 -4.05 23.96
CA ARG A 99 -4.08 -4.74 24.91
C ARG A 99 -2.64 -4.71 24.44
N SER A 100 -1.79 -4.09 25.25
CA SER A 100 -0.34 -4.22 25.13
C SER A 100 0.10 -5.62 25.55
N PHE A 101 1.28 -6.04 25.09
CA PHE A 101 1.89 -7.30 25.49
C PHE A 101 3.41 -7.22 25.42
N GLU A 102 4.07 -8.11 26.16
CA GLU A 102 5.51 -8.28 26.11
C GLU A 102 5.89 -9.53 25.31
N MET A 103 6.85 -9.40 24.41
CA MET A 103 7.42 -10.54 23.70
C MET A 103 8.96 -10.49 23.71
N PRO A 104 9.64 -11.64 23.59
CA PRO A 104 11.07 -11.66 23.35
C PRO A 104 11.36 -10.89 22.06
N PHE A 105 12.33 -9.99 22.09
CA PHE A 105 12.71 -9.19 20.93
C PHE A 105 14.16 -9.48 20.51
N PRO A 106 14.48 -9.55 19.21
CA PRO A 106 15.84 -9.73 18.74
C PRO A 106 16.81 -8.64 19.24
N PRO A 107 18.13 -8.92 19.31
CA PRO A 107 18.79 -10.20 18.99
C PRO A 107 18.85 -11.19 20.16
N HIS A 108 18.72 -10.72 21.40
CA HIS A 108 18.98 -11.53 22.61
C HIS A 108 17.71 -12.13 23.24
N GLY A 109 16.52 -11.79 22.74
CA GLY A 109 15.26 -12.29 23.27
C GLY A 109 14.81 -11.56 24.54
N GLU A 110 15.36 -10.38 24.81
CA GLU A 110 14.91 -9.53 25.91
C GLU A 110 13.43 -9.18 25.74
N ARG A 111 12.67 -9.21 26.83
CA ARG A 111 11.26 -8.88 26.80
C ARG A 111 11.10 -7.38 26.55
N ARG A 112 10.34 -7.04 25.51
CA ARG A 112 9.99 -5.67 25.18
C ARG A 112 8.48 -5.53 25.13
N LEU A 113 7.96 -4.46 25.73
CA LEU A 113 6.55 -4.11 25.69
C LEU A 113 6.18 -3.48 24.35
N PHE A 114 5.08 -3.94 23.77
CA PHE A 114 4.48 -3.42 22.55
C PHE A 114 3.02 -3.00 22.79
N PRO A 115 2.56 -1.92 22.14
CA PRO A 115 1.19 -1.43 22.30
C PRO A 115 0.15 -2.26 21.51
N GLY A 116 0.58 -3.21 20.68
CA GLY A 116 -0.29 -4.04 19.85
C GLY A 116 0.49 -4.91 18.87
N VAL A 117 -0.20 -5.86 18.22
CA VAL A 117 0.41 -6.81 17.27
C VAL A 117 0.91 -6.10 16.02
N VAL A 118 0.22 -5.07 15.55
CA VAL A 118 0.67 -4.23 14.43
C VAL A 118 2.02 -3.57 14.73
N ALA A 119 2.15 -2.92 15.89
CA ALA A 119 3.39 -2.26 16.28
C ALA A 119 4.54 -3.26 16.51
N ALA A 120 4.25 -4.41 17.11
CA ALA A 120 5.19 -5.52 17.26
C ALA A 120 5.70 -6.02 15.91
N THR A 121 4.79 -6.24 14.94
CA THR A 121 5.12 -6.67 13.58
C THR A 121 6.03 -5.64 12.89
N ALA A 122 5.68 -4.36 12.95
CA ALA A 122 6.48 -3.29 12.38
C ALA A 122 7.88 -3.21 13.00
N ALA A 123 8.00 -3.38 14.32
CA ALA A 123 9.28 -3.39 15.01
C ALA A 123 10.17 -4.57 14.59
N VAL A 124 9.61 -5.76 14.39
CA VAL A 124 10.34 -6.94 13.91
C VAL A 124 10.82 -6.75 12.48
N VAL A 125 9.94 -6.27 11.57
CA VAL A 125 10.34 -5.96 10.18
C VAL A 125 11.44 -4.89 10.17
N ARG A 126 11.27 -3.83 10.95
CA ARG A 126 12.27 -2.77 11.09
C ARG A 126 13.62 -3.32 11.54
N TRP A 127 13.62 -4.13 12.59
CA TRP A 127 14.87 -4.73 13.09
C TRP A 127 15.57 -5.53 11.99
N ARG A 128 14.83 -6.33 11.21
CA ARG A 128 15.42 -7.09 10.10
C ARG A 128 15.96 -6.17 9.00
N CYS A 129 15.22 -5.12 8.62
CA CYS A 129 15.69 -4.12 7.67
C CYS A 129 16.97 -3.40 8.16
N GLU A 130 17.10 -3.13 9.45
CA GLU A 130 18.32 -2.58 10.06
C GLU A 130 19.51 -3.56 9.93
N GLN A 131 19.29 -4.86 10.17
CA GLN A 131 20.32 -5.89 9.99
C GLN A 131 20.78 -6.01 8.54
N LEU A 132 19.84 -5.91 7.59
CA LEU A 132 20.12 -5.90 6.15
C LEU A 132 20.75 -4.59 5.67
N GLY A 133 20.85 -3.59 6.55
CA GLY A 133 21.49 -2.32 6.24
C GLY A 133 20.68 -1.43 5.31
N VAL A 134 19.35 -1.60 5.26
CA VAL A 134 18.44 -0.79 4.41
C VAL A 134 18.62 0.72 4.63
N TRP A 135 18.95 1.13 5.86
CA TRP A 135 19.17 2.52 6.25
C TRP A 135 20.63 2.86 6.59
N ARG A 136 21.60 2.04 6.17
CA ARG A 136 23.01 2.40 6.35
C ARG A 136 23.33 3.68 5.59
N ALA A 137 24.16 4.53 6.18
CA ALA A 137 24.64 5.74 5.54
C ALA A 137 25.36 5.37 4.22
N ARG A 138 24.92 6.00 3.13
CA ARG A 138 25.52 5.85 1.79
C ARG A 138 26.26 7.14 1.45
N THR A 139 27.26 7.04 0.58
CA THR A 139 28.06 8.19 0.11
C THR A 139 27.20 9.24 -0.60
N GLN A 140 26.09 8.81 -1.22
CA GLN A 140 25.06 9.66 -1.78
C GLN A 140 23.73 9.40 -1.06
N PRO A 141 22.92 10.44 -0.80
CA PRO A 141 21.59 10.25 -0.23
C PRO A 141 20.75 9.34 -1.13
N ALA A 142 20.04 8.39 -0.52
CA ALA A 142 19.14 7.52 -1.27
C ALA A 142 18.00 8.34 -1.89
N ALA A 143 17.61 8.01 -3.12
CA ALA A 143 16.46 8.64 -3.76
C ALA A 143 15.18 8.35 -2.97
N THR A 144 14.28 9.34 -2.93
CA THR A 144 13.01 9.30 -2.18
C THR A 144 11.78 9.54 -3.07
N PRO A 145 11.65 8.84 -4.21
CA PRO A 145 10.67 9.17 -5.25
C PRO A 145 9.22 9.04 -4.79
N VAL A 146 8.90 8.13 -3.87
CA VAL A 146 7.52 7.96 -3.37
C VAL A 146 7.24 9.02 -2.30
N LEU A 147 8.21 9.22 -1.40
CA LEU A 147 8.09 10.20 -0.32
C LEU A 147 7.99 11.64 -0.84
N ASP A 148 8.76 11.97 -1.88
CA ASP A 148 8.77 13.31 -2.51
C ASP A 148 7.51 13.54 -3.35
N ALA A 149 6.84 12.47 -3.79
CA ALA A 149 5.57 12.53 -4.49
C ALA A 149 4.36 12.65 -3.54
N MET A 150 4.56 12.77 -2.22
CA MET A 150 3.45 13.02 -1.29
C MET A 150 3.01 14.49 -1.33
N PHE A 151 1.70 14.73 -1.41
CA PHE A 151 1.19 16.10 -1.20
C PHE A 151 1.16 16.50 0.28
N SER A 152 1.21 15.53 1.20
CA SER A 152 1.30 15.77 2.65
C SER A 152 1.88 14.56 3.37
N ARG A 153 2.92 14.78 4.18
CA ARG A 153 3.55 13.72 5.01
C ARG A 153 2.64 13.33 6.18
N GLU A 154 2.16 14.33 6.90
CA GLU A 154 1.20 14.17 7.98
C GLU A 154 -0.23 14.12 7.45
N GLU A 155 -1.16 13.62 8.26
CA GLU A 155 -2.58 13.70 7.92
C GLU A 155 -3.02 15.18 7.90
N PRO A 156 -3.63 15.67 6.80
CA PRO A 156 -4.12 17.05 6.75
C PRO A 156 -5.11 17.33 7.89
N GLN A 157 -4.79 18.28 8.77
CA GLN A 157 -5.65 18.62 9.90
C GLN A 157 -6.81 19.53 9.48
N THR A 158 -7.97 19.34 10.10
CA THR A 158 -9.17 20.15 9.84
C THR A 158 -9.35 21.19 10.94
N GLY A 159 -9.77 22.40 10.57
CA GLY A 159 -10.25 23.38 11.53
C GLY A 159 -11.61 23.00 12.14
N PRO A 160 -12.19 23.85 12.99
CA PRO A 160 -13.48 23.60 13.65
C PRO A 160 -14.65 23.36 12.68
N SER A 161 -14.58 23.87 11.46
CA SER A 161 -15.59 23.64 10.41
C SER A 161 -15.52 22.26 9.76
N GLY A 162 -14.50 21.45 10.09
CA GLY A 162 -14.33 20.09 9.58
C GLY A 162 -13.91 20.00 8.10
N THR A 163 -14.10 18.81 7.54
CA THR A 163 -13.98 18.50 6.09
C THR A 163 -15.06 17.49 5.71
N LEU A 164 -15.24 17.25 4.41
CA LEU A 164 -16.08 16.17 3.94
C LEU A 164 -15.42 14.81 4.21
N ALA A 165 -16.24 13.85 4.62
CA ALA A 165 -15.83 12.46 4.73
C ALA A 165 -16.93 11.59 4.13
N TRP A 166 -16.52 10.62 3.31
CA TRP A 166 -17.41 9.59 2.81
C TRP A 166 -17.43 8.42 3.80
N ALA A 167 -18.62 7.96 4.18
CA ALA A 167 -18.78 6.88 5.13
C ALA A 167 -19.71 5.78 4.58
N VAL A 168 -19.37 4.52 4.84
CA VAL A 168 -20.17 3.35 4.44
C VAL A 168 -20.11 2.27 5.51
N ASP A 169 -21.25 1.63 5.76
CA ASP A 169 -21.33 0.52 6.71
C ASP A 169 -20.99 -0.82 6.05
N ILE A 170 -20.30 -1.66 6.80
CA ILE A 170 -19.86 -2.99 6.42
C ILE A 170 -20.32 -3.97 7.48
N ASP A 171 -21.06 -4.97 7.04
CA ASP A 171 -21.51 -6.10 7.84
C ASP A 171 -20.96 -7.38 7.21
N ASN A 172 -20.10 -8.09 7.95
CA ASN A 172 -19.66 -9.43 7.61
C ASN A 172 -20.19 -10.41 8.68
N PRO A 173 -21.31 -11.10 8.40
CA PRO A 173 -21.95 -11.97 9.38
C PRO A 173 -21.15 -13.26 9.64
N ALA A 174 -20.27 -13.67 8.71
CA ALA A 174 -19.47 -14.88 8.88
C ALA A 174 -18.47 -14.76 10.04
N THR A 175 -18.01 -13.54 10.30
CA THR A 175 -17.00 -13.23 11.32
C THR A 175 -17.49 -12.24 12.38
N GLY A 176 -18.76 -11.82 12.29
CA GLY A 176 -19.39 -10.88 13.23
C GLY A 176 -18.88 -9.44 13.14
N GLU A 177 -18.22 -9.06 12.04
CA GLU A 177 -17.76 -7.68 11.87
C GLU A 177 -18.94 -6.77 11.49
N ALA A 178 -19.07 -5.65 12.18
CA ALA A 178 -20.12 -4.65 11.94
C ALA A 178 -19.55 -3.27 12.26
N PHE A 179 -19.13 -2.54 11.24
CA PHE A 179 -18.40 -1.29 11.40
C PHE A 179 -18.59 -0.36 10.20
N THR A 180 -18.27 0.92 10.41
CA THR A 180 -18.29 1.96 9.39
C THR A 180 -16.87 2.23 8.91
N LEU A 181 -16.65 2.16 7.59
CA LEU A 181 -15.47 2.70 6.90
C LEU A 181 -15.71 4.19 6.64
N THR A 182 -14.77 5.04 7.06
CA THR A 182 -14.76 6.47 6.79
C THR A 182 -13.52 6.84 5.98
N LEU A 183 -13.72 7.58 4.88
CA LEU A 183 -12.67 8.18 4.06
C LEU A 183 -12.71 9.68 4.24
N LYS A 184 -11.67 10.22 4.89
CA LYS A 184 -11.47 11.67 5.00
C LYS A 184 -10.98 12.21 3.67
N GLU A 185 -11.59 13.28 3.20
CA GLU A 185 -11.30 13.84 1.89
C GLU A 185 -10.62 15.20 1.98
N VAL A 186 -9.77 15.47 1.00
CA VAL A 186 -9.10 16.75 0.80
C VAL A 186 -9.26 17.19 -0.64
N THR A 187 -9.51 18.48 -0.81
CA THR A 187 -9.53 19.13 -2.11
C THR A 187 -8.16 19.75 -2.35
N LEU A 188 -7.48 19.28 -3.40
CA LEU A 188 -6.17 19.80 -3.78
C LEU A 188 -6.29 20.66 -5.04
N PRO A 189 -5.49 21.73 -5.16
CA PRO A 189 -5.39 22.47 -6.40
C PRO A 189 -4.77 21.58 -7.49
N GLY A 190 -5.32 21.64 -8.69
CA GLY A 190 -4.80 20.98 -9.88
C GLY A 190 -4.83 21.92 -11.09
N PRO A 191 -4.18 21.54 -12.21
CA PRO A 191 -4.08 22.38 -13.41
C PRO A 191 -5.45 22.73 -14.01
N ASP A 192 -6.40 21.79 -14.01
CA ASP A 192 -7.75 21.95 -14.56
C ASP A 192 -8.79 22.39 -13.52
N GLY A 193 -8.34 22.84 -12.35
CA GLY A 193 -9.20 23.15 -11.21
C GLY A 193 -8.93 22.26 -10.00
N SER A 194 -9.88 22.18 -9.08
CA SER A 194 -9.70 21.44 -7.83
C SER A 194 -10.08 19.96 -7.97
N VAL A 195 -9.25 19.08 -7.43
CA VAL A 195 -9.52 17.62 -7.39
C VAL A 195 -9.67 17.18 -5.95
N THR A 196 -10.84 16.62 -5.64
CA THR A 196 -11.10 16.03 -4.33
C THR A 196 -10.69 14.56 -4.32
N ARG A 197 -9.94 14.15 -3.31
CA ARG A 197 -9.48 12.77 -3.14
C ARG A 197 -9.46 12.35 -1.66
N PRO A 198 -9.61 11.06 -1.35
CA PRO A 198 -9.36 10.54 -0.01
C PRO A 198 -7.90 10.79 0.41
N CYS A 199 -7.67 11.05 1.70
CA CYS A 199 -6.34 11.26 2.30
C CYS A 199 -6.11 10.47 3.60
N ALA A 200 -7.17 9.91 4.18
CA ALA A 200 -7.09 9.02 5.33
C ALA A 200 -8.27 8.05 5.40
N VAL A 201 -8.01 6.90 6.01
CA VAL A 201 -8.96 5.82 6.29
C VAL A 201 -9.16 5.72 7.79
N GLY A 202 -10.42 5.62 8.23
CA GLY A 202 -10.78 5.35 9.61
C GLY A 202 -11.89 4.31 9.72
N PHE A 203 -11.94 3.64 10.87
CA PHE A 203 -12.94 2.62 11.18
C PHE A 203 -13.61 2.89 12.52
N SER A 204 -14.92 2.66 12.61
CA SER A 204 -15.68 2.74 13.85
C SER A 204 -16.66 1.58 13.98
N GLY A 205 -16.68 0.90 15.12
CA GLY A 205 -17.54 -0.27 15.36
C GLY A 205 -16.73 -1.53 15.67
N ASN A 206 -17.27 -2.70 15.35
CA ASN A 206 -16.65 -3.99 15.57
C ASN A 206 -15.87 -4.46 14.33
N TYR A 207 -14.55 -4.43 14.41
CA TYR A 207 -13.63 -4.85 13.34
C TYR A 207 -12.30 -5.38 13.93
N PRO A 208 -11.53 -6.20 13.19
CA PRO A 208 -10.22 -6.68 13.61
C PRO A 208 -9.24 -5.52 13.77
N ARG A 209 -8.63 -5.39 14.95
CA ARG A 209 -7.71 -4.29 15.26
C ARG A 209 -6.47 -4.21 14.35
N ALA A 210 -6.05 -5.31 13.74
CA ALA A 210 -4.96 -5.26 12.76
C ALA A 210 -5.31 -4.44 11.51
N LEU A 211 -6.60 -4.21 11.23
CA LEU A 211 -7.04 -3.29 10.17
C LEU A 211 -6.62 -1.84 10.45
N ASP A 212 -6.39 -1.44 11.70
CA ASP A 212 -5.89 -0.09 12.02
C ASP A 212 -4.50 0.15 11.39
N GLY A 213 -3.67 -0.90 11.35
CA GLY A 213 -2.39 -0.86 10.64
C GLY A 213 -2.58 -0.76 9.13
N LEU A 214 -3.52 -1.52 8.55
CA LEU A 214 -3.84 -1.41 7.12
C LEU A 214 -4.38 -0.01 6.77
N ALA A 215 -5.27 0.56 7.58
CA ALA A 215 -5.77 1.91 7.43
C ALA A 215 -4.63 2.93 7.49
N ARG A 216 -3.67 2.77 8.40
CA ARG A 216 -2.49 3.66 8.49
C ARG A 216 -1.64 3.60 7.22
N LEU A 217 -1.39 2.40 6.69
CA LEU A 217 -0.64 2.24 5.44
C LEU A 217 -1.39 2.85 4.27
N LEU A 218 -2.66 2.49 4.07
CA LEU A 218 -3.47 3.03 2.98
C LEU A 218 -3.61 4.54 3.07
N SER A 219 -3.77 5.12 4.26
CA SER A 219 -3.83 6.58 4.45
C SER A 219 -2.56 7.28 3.94
N LEU A 220 -1.38 6.69 4.18
CA LEU A 220 -0.13 7.21 3.61
C LEU A 220 -0.09 7.05 2.08
N ASP A 221 -0.58 5.93 1.56
CA ASP A 221 -0.66 5.68 0.11
C ASP A 221 -1.61 6.65 -0.60
N MET A 222 -2.73 7.01 0.03
CA MET A 222 -3.70 8.00 -0.46
C MET A 222 -3.10 9.41 -0.55
N ARG A 223 -2.00 9.67 0.18
CA ARG A 223 -1.31 10.97 0.17
C ARG A 223 -0.26 11.10 -0.92
N VAL A 224 0.00 10.04 -1.68
CA VAL A 224 0.83 10.10 -2.89
C VAL A 224 0.02 10.78 -4.00
N VAL A 225 0.63 11.76 -4.67
CA VAL A 225 -0.03 12.60 -5.68
C VAL A 225 -0.54 11.77 -6.85
N ASP A 226 0.23 10.78 -7.29
CA ASP A 226 -0.10 9.87 -8.38
C ASP A 226 -1.13 8.81 -7.93
N PRO A 227 -2.38 8.86 -8.44
CA PRO A 227 -3.43 7.92 -8.05
C PRO A 227 -3.15 6.47 -8.49
N ALA A 228 -2.25 6.26 -9.44
CA ALA A 228 -1.84 4.92 -9.86
C ALA A 228 -1.23 4.12 -8.70
N TRP A 229 -0.56 4.81 -7.75
CA TRP A 229 0.06 4.20 -6.58
C TRP A 229 -0.97 3.51 -5.67
N ILE A 230 -1.97 4.25 -5.20
CA ILE A 230 -3.05 3.71 -4.37
C ILE A 230 -3.92 2.73 -5.15
N GLY A 231 -4.20 3.01 -6.43
CA GLY A 231 -4.95 2.11 -7.30
C GLY A 231 -4.31 0.72 -7.40
N MET A 232 -3.00 0.66 -7.66
CA MET A 232 -2.25 -0.60 -7.70
C MET A 232 -2.36 -1.38 -6.37
N LYS A 233 -2.25 -0.70 -5.23
CA LYS A 233 -2.36 -1.33 -3.90
C LYS A 233 -3.74 -1.95 -3.67
N LEU A 234 -4.79 -1.18 -3.93
CA LEU A 234 -6.17 -1.62 -3.76
C LEU A 234 -6.50 -2.80 -4.69
N ARG A 235 -6.04 -2.78 -5.95
CA ARG A 235 -6.24 -3.91 -6.88
C ARG A 235 -5.62 -5.21 -6.37
N LYS A 236 -4.46 -5.17 -5.71
CA LYS A 236 -3.84 -6.37 -5.10
C LYS A 236 -4.61 -6.89 -3.87
N LEU A 237 -5.47 -6.09 -3.26
CA LEU A 237 -6.32 -6.48 -2.13
C LEU A 237 -7.69 -7.03 -2.56
N LEU A 238 -8.17 -6.74 -3.78
CA LEU A 238 -9.49 -7.20 -4.28
C LEU A 238 -9.70 -8.72 -4.22
N ASN A 239 -8.63 -9.49 -4.38
CA ASN A 239 -8.67 -10.96 -4.35
C ASN A 239 -8.01 -11.54 -3.10
N TYR A 240 -7.81 -10.72 -2.06
CA TYR A 240 -7.24 -11.21 -0.81
C TYR A 240 -8.29 -12.03 -0.06
N ALA A 241 -8.01 -13.31 0.15
CA ALA A 241 -8.86 -14.23 0.88
C ALA A 241 -8.39 -14.38 2.33
N GLU A 242 -9.34 -14.48 3.24
CA GLU A 242 -9.08 -14.82 4.64
C GLU A 242 -9.83 -16.10 5.02
N PRO A 243 -9.25 -16.97 5.86
CA PRO A 243 -9.96 -18.14 6.37
C PRO A 243 -11.28 -17.73 7.03
N LEU A 244 -12.38 -18.33 6.57
CA LEU A 244 -13.75 -18.06 7.05
C LEU A 244 -14.20 -16.59 6.94
N GLY A 245 -13.48 -15.75 6.19
CA GLY A 245 -13.80 -14.32 6.04
C GLY A 245 -14.71 -13.99 4.86
N SER A 246 -15.08 -14.97 4.03
CA SER A 246 -15.88 -14.73 2.84
C SER A 246 -17.36 -14.49 3.15
N PHE A 247 -17.98 -13.53 2.47
CA PHE A 247 -19.38 -13.15 2.71
C PHE A 247 -20.02 -12.54 1.46
N MET A 248 -21.35 -12.49 1.43
CA MET A 248 -22.11 -11.84 0.37
C MET A 248 -22.29 -10.35 0.67
N ALA A 249 -21.97 -9.48 -0.29
CA ALA A 249 -22.26 -8.06 -0.20
C ALA A 249 -22.58 -7.45 -1.57
N PHE A 250 -23.20 -6.28 -1.57
CA PHE A 250 -23.59 -5.58 -2.81
C PHE A 250 -22.36 -5.16 -3.63
N VAL A 251 -22.45 -5.32 -4.95
CA VAL A 251 -21.44 -4.79 -5.86
C VAL A 251 -21.72 -3.30 -6.05
N PRO A 252 -20.80 -2.39 -5.67
CA PRO A 252 -21.01 -0.97 -5.90
C PRO A 252 -20.80 -0.62 -7.39
N GLY A 253 -21.34 0.53 -7.82
CA GLY A 253 -21.09 1.08 -9.16
C GLY A 253 -21.71 0.33 -10.34
N LEU A 254 -22.72 -0.52 -10.11
CA LEU A 254 -23.39 -1.21 -11.22
C LEU A 254 -24.17 -0.23 -12.12
N PRO A 255 -24.18 -0.45 -13.45
CA PRO A 255 -24.87 0.42 -14.39
C PRO A 255 -26.39 0.37 -14.20
N HIS A 256 -27.07 1.40 -14.68
CA HIS A 256 -28.55 1.50 -14.68
C HIS A 256 -29.23 1.32 -13.31
N GLY A 257 -28.50 1.53 -12.20
CA GLY A 257 -29.03 1.37 -10.86
C GLY A 257 -29.30 -0.09 -10.47
N GLU A 258 -28.69 -1.05 -11.18
CA GLU A 258 -28.79 -2.46 -10.82
C GLU A 258 -28.27 -2.71 -9.40
N ARG A 259 -28.93 -3.64 -8.70
CA ARG A 259 -28.52 -4.06 -7.35
C ARG A 259 -28.26 -5.55 -7.35
N ARG A 260 -26.99 -5.92 -7.36
CA ARG A 260 -26.53 -7.31 -7.33
C ARG A 260 -25.62 -7.52 -6.14
N GLN A 261 -25.74 -8.67 -5.48
CA GLN A 261 -24.79 -9.12 -4.48
C GLN A 261 -23.88 -10.18 -5.09
N GLN A 262 -22.65 -10.27 -4.59
CA GLN A 262 -21.71 -11.34 -4.90
C GLN A 262 -20.94 -11.77 -3.66
N THR A 263 -20.29 -12.92 -3.73
CA THR A 263 -19.40 -13.38 -2.67
C THR A 263 -18.06 -12.66 -2.78
N TRP A 264 -17.64 -12.01 -1.70
CA TRP A 264 -16.33 -11.43 -1.53
C TRP A 264 -15.44 -12.37 -0.72
N PRO A 265 -14.13 -12.47 -1.04
CA PRO A 265 -13.25 -13.46 -0.39
C PRO A 265 -12.83 -13.06 1.03
N SER A 266 -12.95 -11.78 1.40
CA SER A 266 -12.72 -11.28 2.76
C SER A 266 -13.30 -9.87 2.94
N THR A 267 -13.39 -9.41 4.19
CA THR A 267 -13.69 -8.01 4.54
C THR A 267 -12.69 -7.04 3.92
N VAL A 268 -11.40 -7.40 3.87
CA VAL A 268 -10.36 -6.59 3.22
C VAL A 268 -10.61 -6.41 1.73
N ALA A 269 -11.02 -7.47 1.03
CA ALA A 269 -11.33 -7.40 -0.39
C ALA A 269 -12.52 -6.47 -0.67
N TYR A 270 -13.56 -6.56 0.15
CA TYR A 270 -14.72 -5.68 0.04
C TYR A 270 -14.38 -4.22 0.40
N LEU A 271 -13.57 -4.00 1.43
CA LEU A 271 -12.99 -2.68 1.76
C LEU A 271 -12.27 -2.08 0.55
N ALA A 272 -11.38 -2.85 -0.09
CA ALA A 272 -10.66 -2.38 -1.28
C ALA A 272 -11.60 -2.00 -2.42
N ARG A 273 -12.65 -2.80 -2.67
CA ARG A 273 -13.68 -2.48 -3.67
C ARG A 273 -14.41 -1.19 -3.37
N LEU A 274 -14.81 -0.97 -2.11
CA LEU A 274 -15.53 0.22 -1.67
C LEU A 274 -14.67 1.47 -1.79
N ILE A 275 -13.38 1.38 -1.43
CA ILE A 275 -12.43 2.49 -1.61
C ILE A 275 -12.27 2.80 -3.11
N ILE A 276 -12.05 1.80 -3.97
CA ILE A 276 -11.99 2.00 -5.43
C ILE A 276 -13.26 2.69 -5.95
N HIS A 277 -14.43 2.21 -5.51
CA HIS A 277 -15.70 2.83 -5.89
C HIS A 277 -15.76 4.30 -5.48
N ARG A 278 -15.32 4.66 -4.28
CA ARG A 278 -15.28 6.07 -3.87
C ARG A 278 -14.33 6.91 -4.73
N TYR A 279 -13.16 6.37 -5.09
CA TYR A 279 -12.26 7.02 -6.04
C TYR A 279 -12.91 7.19 -7.44
N ALA A 280 -13.74 6.23 -7.87
CA ALA A 280 -14.50 6.33 -9.12
C ALA A 280 -15.60 7.40 -9.07
N MET A 281 -16.35 7.50 -7.97
CA MET A 281 -17.31 8.58 -7.75
C MET A 281 -16.66 9.97 -7.79
N LEU A 282 -15.39 10.08 -7.42
CA LEU A 282 -14.61 11.32 -7.44
C LEU A 282 -13.94 11.59 -8.79
N GLY A 283 -14.05 10.68 -9.77
CA GLY A 283 -13.43 10.81 -11.09
C GLY A 283 -11.90 10.71 -11.07
N VAL A 284 -11.32 10.03 -10.07
CA VAL A 284 -9.87 9.87 -9.93
C VAL A 284 -9.40 8.51 -10.47
N LEU A 285 -10.11 7.43 -10.13
CA LEU A 285 -9.91 6.09 -10.69
C LEU A 285 -11.15 5.67 -11.48
N ASP A 286 -11.07 4.63 -12.29
CA ASP A 286 -12.23 3.90 -12.79
C ASP A 286 -12.73 2.86 -11.77
N GLU A 287 -13.83 2.17 -12.09
CA GLU A 287 -14.39 1.12 -11.23
C GLU A 287 -13.51 -0.13 -11.12
N GLN A 288 -12.50 -0.26 -11.97
CA GLN A 288 -11.49 -1.32 -11.95
C GLN A 288 -10.25 -0.93 -11.11
N GLY A 289 -10.15 0.33 -10.69
CA GLY A 289 -9.07 0.88 -9.88
C GLY A 289 -7.86 1.36 -10.69
N TYR A 290 -8.03 1.70 -11.96
CA TYR A 290 -7.03 2.34 -12.82
C TYR A 290 -7.22 3.86 -12.87
N PRO A 291 -6.16 4.66 -13.00
CA PRO A 291 -6.29 6.11 -13.07
C PRO A 291 -6.98 6.56 -14.36
N LEU A 292 -7.95 7.48 -14.25
CA LEU A 292 -8.67 8.05 -15.41
C LEU A 292 -7.83 9.07 -16.19
N ARG A 293 -6.83 9.68 -15.53
CA ARG A 293 -5.89 10.63 -16.13
C ARG A 293 -4.49 10.34 -15.59
N GLU A 294 -3.48 10.43 -16.46
CA GLU A 294 -2.09 10.50 -16.00
C GLU A 294 -1.83 11.90 -15.43
N MET A 295 -1.67 12.01 -14.11
CA MET A 295 -1.17 13.23 -13.50
C MET A 295 0.37 13.16 -13.47
N GLY A 296 0.99 13.59 -14.57
CA GLY A 296 2.45 13.77 -14.72
C GLY A 296 2.84 15.06 -15.44
N VAL A 297 1.88 15.85 -15.93
CA VAL A 297 2.16 17.13 -16.62
C VAL A 297 1.98 18.28 -15.63
N LEU A 298 2.97 18.44 -14.75
CA LEU A 298 3.28 19.73 -14.15
C LEU A 298 4.16 20.50 -15.16
N GLU A 299 3.58 20.98 -16.25
CA GLU A 299 4.22 22.06 -17.00
C GLU A 299 3.98 23.38 -16.26
N SER A 300 5.04 24.15 -16.10
CA SER A 300 5.04 25.50 -15.55
C SER A 300 6.01 26.32 -16.40
N PRO A 301 5.76 27.63 -16.57
CA PRO A 301 5.48 28.26 -17.85
C PRO A 301 6.72 28.63 -18.66
N GLU A 302 6.46 28.95 -19.93
CA GLU A 302 7.36 29.51 -20.95
C GLU A 302 8.53 30.35 -20.37
N THR A 303 9.77 29.92 -20.61
CA THR A 303 10.80 30.66 -21.36
C THR A 303 12.17 29.96 -21.35
N VAL A 304 12.84 30.02 -22.52
CA VAL A 304 14.26 29.82 -22.87
C VAL A 304 14.94 28.43 -22.76
N ASP A 305 15.06 27.82 -23.95
CA ASP A 305 16.20 27.11 -24.56
C ASP A 305 17.01 26.01 -23.83
N ALA A 306 17.20 24.94 -24.63
CA ALA A 306 18.27 23.93 -24.67
C ALA A 306 18.08 22.61 -23.89
N ASP A 307 17.66 21.60 -24.67
CA ASP A 307 18.16 20.22 -24.67
C ASP A 307 17.93 19.35 -23.41
N GLU A 308 16.68 18.90 -23.21
CA GLU A 308 16.39 17.70 -22.40
C GLU A 308 15.54 16.71 -23.23
N PRO A 309 15.82 15.38 -23.15
CA PRO A 309 15.12 14.39 -23.96
C PRO A 309 13.67 14.26 -23.53
N ALA A 310 12.75 14.53 -24.47
CA ALA A 310 11.33 14.24 -24.33
C ALA A 310 11.12 12.79 -23.87
N ALA A 311 10.26 12.60 -22.86
CA ALA A 311 9.87 11.29 -22.36
C ALA A 311 9.45 10.39 -23.54
N MET A 312 10.20 9.32 -23.80
CA MET A 312 9.92 8.42 -24.93
C MET A 312 8.54 7.79 -24.77
N ALA A 313 7.64 8.09 -25.70
CA ALA A 313 6.34 7.44 -25.81
C ALA A 313 6.55 5.93 -26.02
N GLY A 314 6.15 5.13 -25.03
CA GLY A 314 6.21 3.68 -25.07
C GLY A 314 5.07 3.06 -25.89
N ARG A 315 5.01 1.73 -25.91
CA ARG A 315 3.86 1.00 -26.47
C ARG A 315 2.60 1.27 -25.62
N ALA A 316 1.42 1.23 -26.25
CA ALA A 316 0.15 1.27 -25.55
C ALA A 316 -0.01 0.06 -24.60
N CYS A 317 -0.36 0.34 -23.35
CA CYS A 317 -0.63 -0.65 -22.32
C CYS A 317 -1.93 -1.41 -22.63
N PRO A 318 -1.94 -2.76 -22.58
CA PRO A 318 -3.16 -3.53 -22.82
C PRO A 318 -4.21 -3.40 -21.70
N GLU A 319 -3.83 -2.98 -20.49
CA GLU A 319 -4.77 -2.79 -19.38
C GLU A 319 -5.38 -1.38 -19.36
N CYS A 320 -4.55 -0.34 -19.38
CA CYS A 320 -5.02 1.04 -19.22
C CYS A 320 -5.02 1.87 -20.52
N GLY A 321 -4.53 1.32 -21.64
CA GLY A 321 -4.49 2.00 -22.94
C GLY A 321 -3.37 3.04 -23.11
N ASN A 322 -2.71 3.47 -22.03
CA ASN A 322 -1.71 4.55 -22.11
C ASN A 322 -0.41 4.12 -22.80
N PRO A 323 0.23 5.00 -23.61
CA PRO A 323 1.49 4.73 -24.31
C PRO A 323 2.73 4.85 -23.39
N THR A 324 2.70 4.18 -22.24
CA THR A 324 3.69 4.31 -21.16
C THR A 324 4.29 2.97 -20.75
N VAL A 325 4.28 1.98 -21.64
CA VAL A 325 4.97 0.70 -21.43
C VAL A 325 6.47 0.85 -21.70
N ILE A 326 7.27 0.49 -20.70
CA ILE A 326 8.75 0.43 -20.75
C ILE A 326 9.22 -0.99 -20.47
N LYS A 327 10.46 -1.33 -20.83
CA LYS A 327 11.09 -2.57 -20.35
C LYS A 327 11.77 -2.34 -19.00
N LYS A 328 11.45 -3.17 -18.01
CA LYS A 328 12.01 -3.12 -16.66
C LYS A 328 12.23 -4.53 -16.12
N ASP A 329 13.47 -4.84 -15.75
CA ASP A 329 13.90 -6.18 -15.29
C ASP A 329 13.51 -7.32 -16.25
N GLY A 330 13.64 -7.07 -17.56
CA GLY A 330 13.25 -8.01 -18.61
C GLY A 330 11.75 -8.07 -18.90
N CYS A 331 10.91 -7.42 -18.09
CA CYS A 331 9.45 -7.42 -18.26
C CYS A 331 8.93 -6.13 -18.90
N ASP A 332 7.88 -6.25 -19.70
CA ASP A 332 7.06 -5.09 -20.06
C ASP A 332 6.40 -4.52 -18.79
N PHE A 333 6.55 -3.21 -18.54
CA PHE A 333 6.01 -2.54 -17.38
C PHE A 333 5.34 -1.21 -17.77
N CYS A 334 4.07 -1.03 -17.44
CA CYS A 334 3.39 0.26 -17.66
C CYS A 334 3.61 1.19 -16.47
N THR A 335 4.25 2.34 -16.70
CA THR A 335 4.51 3.32 -15.64
C THR A 335 3.25 4.05 -15.17
N ALA A 336 2.14 3.94 -15.89
CA ALA A 336 0.88 4.62 -15.54
C ALA A 336 -0.10 3.77 -14.74
N CYS A 337 -0.12 2.46 -14.93
CA CYS A 337 -1.02 1.58 -14.18
C CYS A 337 -0.31 0.51 -13.37
N GLY A 338 0.97 0.26 -13.63
CA GLY A 338 1.75 -0.80 -12.99
C GLY A 338 1.53 -2.19 -13.58
N TYR A 339 0.92 -2.28 -14.77
CA TYR A 339 0.83 -3.53 -15.54
C TYR A 339 2.22 -4.14 -15.71
N VAL A 340 2.34 -5.45 -15.49
CA VAL A 340 3.53 -6.24 -15.77
C VAL A 340 3.15 -7.28 -16.82
N GLY A 341 3.77 -7.18 -17.99
CA GLY A 341 3.54 -8.04 -19.14
C GLY A 341 4.59 -9.13 -19.30
N GLN A 342 4.89 -9.48 -20.55
CA GLN A 342 5.83 -10.54 -20.87
C GLN A 342 7.23 -10.20 -20.35
N CYS A 343 7.83 -11.15 -19.63
CA CYS A 343 9.21 -11.13 -19.16
C CYS A 343 10.07 -11.98 -20.10
N GLY A 344 11.17 -11.43 -20.62
CA GLY A 344 12.06 -12.10 -21.57
C GLY A 344 13.45 -11.51 -21.64
#